data_AF-A0A429N0R7-F1
#
_entry.id   AF-A0A429N0R7-F1
#
_cell.length_a   1.000
_cell.length_b   1.000
_cell.length_c   1.000
_cell.angle_alpha   90.00
_cell.angle_beta   90.00
_cell.angle_gamma   90.00
#
_symmetry.space_group_name_H-M   'P 1'
#
loop_
_entity.id
_entity.type
_entity.pdbx_description
1 polymer ?
#
loop_
_entity_poly.entity_id
_entity_poly.type
_entity_poly.pdbx_seq_one_letter_code
_entity_poly.pdbx_strand_id
1 'polypeptide(L)'
;AGRAGVRLTLDDFDRIARTVPVLANVRPGGRTYLMEDFHFAGGLPGFLSRITDLLHLDRPTVSYDTMREQLASAQVHNDDVIRTRQNPVAAEGGVAVLRGNLCPDGAVIKHIAAEPHLLKHTGPAVVFDDYRTMQRTIDDPSLGITADSVLVLRGAGPKGGPGMPEYGMLPIPEYLLKQGVRDMVRISDARMSGTSYGTCVLHVAPESYVGGPLALVRTGDPITLDV
;
A
#
# COMPACT_ATOMS: atom_id res chain seq x y z
N ALA A 1 15.77 -10.45 4.27
CA ALA A 1 16.82 -9.70 5.01
C ALA A 1 17.20 -10.39 6.31
N GLY A 2 16.32 -10.47 7.32
CA GLY A 2 16.65 -11.05 8.65
C GLY A 2 17.23 -12.46 8.64
N ARG A 3 16.72 -13.38 7.80
CA ARG A 3 17.28 -14.74 7.65
C ARG A 3 18.69 -14.78 7.05
N ALA A 4 19.03 -13.79 6.24
CA ALA A 4 20.35 -13.65 5.61
C ALA A 4 21.29 -12.76 6.44
N GLY A 5 20.90 -12.31 7.64
CA GLY A 5 21.71 -11.42 8.48
C GLY A 5 21.86 -10.00 7.92
N VAL A 6 21.07 -9.61 6.91
CA VAL A 6 21.10 -8.27 6.34
C VAL A 6 20.18 -7.36 7.14
N ARG A 7 20.71 -6.24 7.63
CA ARG A 7 19.91 -5.16 8.23
C ARG A 7 19.12 -4.45 7.13
N LEU A 8 17.80 -4.51 7.23
CA LEU A 8 16.87 -3.80 6.37
C LEU A 8 15.70 -3.35 7.25
N THR A 9 15.40 -2.06 7.23
CA THR A 9 14.42 -1.41 8.11
C THR A 9 13.28 -0.81 7.28
N LEU A 10 12.15 -0.45 7.92
CA LEU A 10 11.07 0.28 7.22
C LEU A 10 11.57 1.61 6.64
N ASP A 11 12.49 2.28 7.32
CA ASP A 11 13.04 3.56 6.87
C ASP A 11 13.84 3.41 5.55
N ASP A 12 14.42 2.24 5.30
CA ASP A 12 15.05 1.94 4.01
C ASP A 12 14.02 1.89 2.88
N PHE A 13 12.84 1.32 3.13
CA PHE A 13 11.75 1.29 2.14
C PHE A 13 11.24 2.70 1.84
N ASP A 14 10.99 3.51 2.88
CA ASP A 14 10.50 4.89 2.71
C ASP A 14 11.49 5.76 1.94
N ARG A 15 12.77 5.72 2.36
CA ARG A 15 13.86 6.46 1.69
C ARG A 15 14.00 6.08 0.22
N ILE A 16 13.93 4.79 -0.12
CA ILE A 16 14.03 4.34 -1.50
C ILE A 16 12.77 4.73 -2.29
N ALA A 17 11.58 4.52 -1.73
CA ALA A 17 10.31 4.83 -2.41
C ALA A 17 10.25 6.30 -2.83
N ARG A 18 10.72 7.25 -2.03
CA ARG A 18 10.77 8.68 -2.37
C ARG A 18 11.63 9.03 -3.60
N THR A 19 12.46 8.12 -4.09
CA THR A 19 13.43 8.38 -5.18
C THR A 19 13.18 7.55 -6.43
N VAL A 20 12.34 6.51 -6.33
CA VAL A 20 12.07 5.55 -7.41
C VAL A 20 10.65 5.75 -7.95
N PRO A 21 10.45 6.28 -9.17
CA PRO A 21 9.15 6.45 -9.78
C PRO A 21 8.53 5.10 -10.17
N VAL A 22 7.22 5.13 -10.31
CA VAL A 22 6.45 4.00 -10.84
C VAL A 22 6.43 4.12 -12.36
N LEU A 23 7.07 3.18 -13.05
CA LEU A 23 7.12 3.17 -14.53
C LEU A 23 6.17 2.14 -15.16
N ALA A 24 5.84 1.07 -14.45
CA ALA A 24 4.95 0.04 -14.96
C ALA A 24 3.50 0.52 -14.90
N ASN A 25 2.86 0.72 -16.07
CA ASN A 25 1.44 1.08 -16.20
C ASN A 25 0.54 -0.15 -16.06
N VAL A 26 0.73 -0.90 -14.98
CA VAL A 26 0.04 -2.17 -14.70
C VAL A 26 -0.87 -2.00 -13.49
N ARG A 27 -2.10 -2.51 -13.58
CA ARG A 27 -3.07 -2.43 -12.48
C ARG A 27 -2.53 -3.13 -11.21
N PRO A 28 -2.85 -2.62 -10.01
CA PRO A 28 -3.76 -1.50 -9.72
C PRO A 28 -3.11 -0.11 -9.71
N GLY A 29 -1.78 0.01 -9.82
CA GLY A 29 -1.09 1.32 -9.81
C GLY A 29 -1.16 2.05 -11.15
N GLY A 30 -1.16 1.30 -12.25
CA GLY A 30 -1.46 1.78 -13.60
C GLY A 30 -2.95 1.65 -13.94
N ARG A 31 -3.32 2.21 -15.10
CA ARG A 31 -4.73 2.35 -15.50
C ARG A 31 -5.19 1.27 -16.48
N THR A 32 -4.30 0.86 -17.38
CA THR A 32 -4.69 0.17 -18.62
C THR A 32 -4.32 -1.30 -18.62
N TYR A 33 -3.08 -1.63 -18.27
CA TYR A 33 -2.49 -2.91 -18.64
C TYR A 33 -2.46 -3.95 -17.51
N LEU A 34 -2.25 -5.21 -17.91
CA LEU A 34 -2.06 -6.36 -17.05
C LEU A 34 -0.65 -6.96 -17.23
N MET A 35 -0.38 -8.05 -16.52
CA MET A 35 0.96 -8.67 -16.50
C MET A 35 1.40 -9.24 -17.86
N GLU A 36 0.46 -9.66 -18.71
CA GLU A 36 0.77 -10.16 -20.06
C GLU A 36 1.35 -9.04 -20.93
N ASP A 37 0.72 -7.86 -20.92
CA ASP A 37 1.24 -6.68 -21.61
C ASP A 37 2.63 -6.31 -21.09
N PHE A 38 2.83 -6.34 -19.76
CA PHE A 38 4.12 -6.05 -19.14
C PHE A 38 5.20 -7.02 -19.62
N HIS A 39 4.87 -8.31 -19.72
CA HIS A 39 5.78 -9.32 -20.25
C HIS A 39 6.15 -9.02 -21.72
N PHE A 40 5.17 -8.79 -22.59
CA PHE A 40 5.42 -8.49 -24.01
C PHE A 40 6.14 -7.17 -24.23
N ALA A 41 5.95 -6.19 -23.34
CA ALA A 41 6.62 -4.90 -23.39
C ALA A 41 8.12 -4.97 -23.03
N GLY A 42 8.64 -6.13 -22.62
CA GLY A 42 10.05 -6.32 -22.22
C GLY A 42 10.23 -6.88 -20.80
N GLY A 43 9.13 -7.02 -20.05
CA GLY A 43 9.11 -7.61 -18.72
C GLY A 43 10.02 -6.90 -17.71
N LEU A 44 10.43 -7.67 -16.70
CA LEU A 44 11.29 -7.15 -15.65
C LEU A 44 12.66 -6.65 -16.17
N PRO A 45 13.35 -7.33 -17.12
CA PRO A 45 14.60 -6.80 -17.65
C PRO A 45 14.43 -5.45 -18.35
N GLY A 46 13.40 -5.30 -19.20
CA GLY A 46 13.09 -4.04 -19.87
C GLY A 46 12.72 -2.93 -18.87
N PHE A 47 12.00 -3.26 -17.80
CA PHE A 47 11.71 -2.31 -16.73
C PHE A 47 12.99 -1.87 -15.98
N LEU A 48 13.84 -2.82 -15.56
CA LEU A 48 15.06 -2.51 -14.81
C LEU A 48 16.07 -1.71 -15.66
N SER A 49 16.08 -1.89 -16.98
CA SER A 49 16.94 -1.09 -17.87
C SER A 49 16.60 0.41 -17.85
N ARG A 50 15.39 0.80 -17.44
CA ARG A 50 14.95 2.20 -17.30
C ARG A 50 15.41 2.89 -16.02
N ILE A 51 15.97 2.15 -15.06
CA ILE A 51 16.33 2.67 -13.73
C ILE A 51 17.74 2.23 -13.31
N THR A 52 18.62 1.95 -14.26
CA THR A 52 19.97 1.40 -14.01
C THR A 52 20.83 2.27 -13.09
N ASP A 53 20.62 3.58 -13.11
CA ASP A 53 21.24 4.56 -12.21
C ASP A 53 20.83 4.39 -10.74
N LEU A 54 19.71 3.71 -10.47
CA LEU A 54 19.18 3.43 -9.13
C LEU A 54 19.51 2.01 -8.64
N LEU A 55 20.23 1.21 -9.43
CA LEU A 55 20.52 -0.19 -9.15
C LEU A 55 22.00 -0.42 -8.83
N HIS A 56 22.27 -1.42 -7.98
CA HIS A 56 23.63 -1.92 -7.78
C HIS A 56 23.99 -2.94 -8.88
N LEU A 57 24.38 -2.43 -10.04
CA LEU A 57 24.55 -3.23 -11.26
C LEU A 57 25.67 -4.29 -11.20
N ASP A 58 26.69 -4.07 -10.37
CA ASP A 58 27.85 -4.98 -10.28
C ASP A 58 27.63 -6.13 -9.27
N ARG A 59 26.38 -6.33 -8.81
CA ARG A 59 26.02 -7.43 -7.91
C ARG A 59 25.78 -8.72 -8.72
N PRO A 60 26.27 -9.87 -8.25
CA PRO A 60 26.03 -11.14 -8.91
C PRO A 60 24.56 -11.55 -8.85
N THR A 61 24.14 -12.28 -9.87
CA THR A 61 22.83 -12.93 -9.91
C THR A 61 22.99 -14.44 -9.97
N VAL A 62 21.89 -15.18 -9.95
CA VAL A 62 21.94 -16.65 -10.10
C VAL A 62 22.28 -17.10 -11.52
N SER A 63 22.23 -16.18 -12.49
CA SER A 63 22.39 -16.49 -13.92
C SER A 63 23.63 -15.86 -14.56
N TYR A 64 24.16 -14.78 -13.97
CA TYR A 64 25.28 -14.01 -14.50
C TYR A 64 26.19 -13.49 -13.38
N ASP A 65 27.43 -13.16 -13.72
CA ASP A 65 28.40 -12.61 -12.77
C ASP A 65 27.96 -11.24 -12.26
N THR A 66 27.22 -10.48 -13.07
CA THR A 66 26.64 -9.18 -12.68
C THR A 66 25.21 -8.97 -13.19
N MET A 67 24.42 -8.17 -12.47
CA MET A 67 23.12 -7.67 -12.96
C MET A 67 23.27 -6.85 -14.24
N ARG A 68 24.39 -6.15 -14.41
CA ARG A 68 24.73 -5.43 -15.65
C ARG A 68 24.71 -6.35 -16.86
N GLU A 69 25.37 -7.50 -16.77
CA GLU A 69 25.37 -8.50 -17.85
C GLU A 69 23.97 -9.04 -18.11
N GLN A 70 23.21 -9.34 -17.06
CA GLN A 70 21.83 -9.82 -17.19
C GLN A 70 20.93 -8.82 -17.93
N LEU A 71 21.20 -7.51 -17.81
CA LEU A 71 20.41 -6.45 -18.44
C LEU A 71 20.98 -5.97 -19.79
N ALA A 72 22.12 -6.51 -20.24
CA ALA A 72 22.84 -5.97 -21.42
C ALA A 72 22.00 -6.00 -22.71
N SER A 73 21.14 -7.01 -22.87
CA SER A 73 20.24 -7.14 -24.03
C SER A 73 18.78 -6.77 -23.73
N ALA A 74 18.51 -6.17 -22.56
CA ALA A 74 17.16 -5.82 -22.16
C ALA A 74 16.61 -4.67 -23.01
N GLN A 75 15.40 -4.86 -23.55
CA GLN A 75 14.72 -3.87 -24.38
C GLN A 75 13.31 -3.61 -23.84
N VAL A 76 12.79 -2.41 -24.11
CA VAL A 76 11.39 -2.09 -23.92
C VAL A 76 10.74 -1.97 -25.29
N HIS A 77 9.69 -2.74 -25.51
CA HIS A 77 8.98 -2.81 -26.79
C HIS A 77 7.70 -1.96 -26.80
N ASN A 78 7.24 -1.50 -25.63
CA ASN A 78 6.08 -0.62 -25.52
C ASN A 78 6.25 0.38 -24.36
N ASP A 79 6.49 1.64 -24.70
CA ASP A 79 6.70 2.75 -23.77
C ASP A 79 5.43 3.17 -23.00
N ASP A 80 4.22 2.77 -23.40
CA ASP A 80 3.03 3.07 -22.58
C ASP A 80 2.81 2.03 -21.46
N VAL A 81 3.34 0.81 -21.65
CA VAL A 81 3.30 -0.26 -20.64
C VAL A 81 4.46 -0.13 -19.65
N ILE A 82 5.68 0.04 -20.16
CA ILE A 82 6.88 0.30 -19.35
C ILE A 82 7.36 1.71 -19.68
N ARG A 83 6.92 2.66 -18.86
CA ARG A 83 7.12 4.08 -19.15
C ARG A 83 8.55 4.56 -18.96
N THR A 84 8.84 5.70 -19.58
CA THR A 84 10.12 6.39 -19.42
C THR A 84 10.19 7.14 -18.11
N ARG A 85 11.40 7.49 -17.67
CA ARG A 85 11.64 8.35 -16.50
C ARG A 85 11.01 9.73 -16.61
N GLN A 86 10.84 10.23 -17.84
CA GLN A 86 10.28 11.55 -18.13
C GLN A 86 8.74 11.54 -18.18
N ASN A 87 8.12 10.37 -18.31
CA ASN A 87 6.68 10.20 -18.32
C ASN A 87 6.27 9.05 -17.39
N PRO A 88 6.59 9.10 -16.08
CA PRO A 88 6.25 7.99 -15.19
C PRO A 88 4.73 7.91 -14.93
N VAL A 89 4.27 6.78 -14.38
CA VAL A 89 2.91 6.66 -13.82
C VAL A 89 2.79 7.52 -12.56
N ALA A 90 3.83 7.51 -11.72
CA ALA A 90 3.98 8.36 -10.54
C ALA A 90 5.45 8.76 -10.36
N ALA A 91 5.70 10.01 -9.98
CA ALA A 91 7.06 10.56 -9.85
C ALA A 91 7.83 9.96 -8.66
N GLU A 92 7.10 9.54 -7.63
CA GLU A 92 7.63 8.82 -6.47
C GLU A 92 7.12 7.37 -6.48
N GLY A 93 7.65 6.57 -5.57
CA GLY A 93 7.33 5.17 -5.40
C GLY A 93 5.87 4.95 -5.03
N GLY A 94 5.46 3.70 -5.01
CA GLY A 94 4.06 3.34 -4.77
C GLY A 94 3.63 3.32 -3.30
N VAL A 95 4.57 3.42 -2.36
CA VAL A 95 4.37 3.10 -0.94
C VAL A 95 5.04 4.15 -0.07
N ALA A 96 4.38 4.56 1.01
CA ALA A 96 4.93 5.40 2.06
C ALA A 96 4.88 4.67 3.41
N VAL A 97 5.86 4.95 4.27
CA VAL A 97 5.85 4.51 5.67
C VAL A 97 5.32 5.64 6.54
N LEU A 98 4.24 5.36 7.26
CA LEU A 98 3.62 6.30 8.18
C LEU A 98 4.14 6.10 9.59
N ARG A 99 4.28 7.20 10.32
CA ARG A 99 4.70 7.24 11.72
C ARG A 99 3.74 8.14 12.49
N GLY A 100 3.52 7.82 13.76
CA GLY A 100 2.70 8.64 14.66
C GLY A 100 2.39 7.91 15.94
N ASN A 101 1.65 8.57 16.84
CA ASN A 101 1.21 7.96 18.09
C ASN A 101 0.36 6.70 17.88
N LEU A 102 -0.35 6.57 16.76
CA LEU A 102 -1.17 5.41 16.43
C LEU A 102 -0.36 4.20 15.93
N CYS A 103 0.81 4.45 15.32
CA CYS A 103 1.67 3.44 14.70
C CYS A 103 3.16 3.73 15.02
N PRO A 104 3.57 3.63 16.30
CA PRO A 104 4.93 4.03 16.71
C PRO A 104 6.01 3.19 16.02
N ASP A 105 5.75 1.90 15.76
CA ASP A 105 6.67 1.02 15.04
C ASP A 105 6.48 1.08 13.51
N GLY A 106 5.50 1.86 13.05
CA GLY A 106 5.24 2.16 11.66
C GLY A 106 3.95 1.55 11.14
N ALA A 107 3.46 2.11 10.04
CA ALA A 107 2.41 1.55 9.19
C ALA A 107 2.77 1.83 7.73
N VAL A 108 2.08 1.20 6.78
CA VAL A 108 2.34 1.42 5.35
C VAL A 108 1.06 1.75 4.60
N ILE A 109 1.18 2.60 3.57
CA ILE A 109 0.09 2.93 2.65
C ILE A 109 0.59 2.84 1.21
N LYS A 110 -0.21 2.25 0.32
CA LYS A 110 0.04 2.28 -1.14
C LYS A 110 -0.61 3.53 -1.75
N HIS A 111 0.01 4.70 -1.56
CA HIS A 111 -0.61 5.99 -1.87
C HIS A 111 -0.91 6.22 -3.36
N ILE A 112 -0.19 5.56 -4.28
CA ILE A 112 -0.49 5.66 -5.72
C ILE A 112 -1.84 5.06 -6.13
N ALA A 113 -2.43 4.22 -5.26
CA ALA A 113 -3.74 3.62 -5.48
C ALA A 113 -4.83 4.28 -4.63
N ALA A 114 -4.50 5.36 -3.91
CA ALA A 114 -5.41 6.14 -3.08
C ALA A 114 -5.93 7.37 -3.85
N GLU A 115 -7.10 7.87 -3.49
CA GLU A 115 -7.56 9.15 -4.03
C GLU A 115 -6.71 10.32 -3.48
N PRO A 116 -6.16 11.21 -4.33
CA PRO A 116 -5.22 12.25 -3.89
C PRO A 116 -5.75 13.16 -2.78
N HIS A 117 -7.06 13.42 -2.77
CA HIS A 117 -7.69 14.29 -1.78
C HIS A 117 -7.73 13.69 -0.37
N LEU A 118 -7.58 12.36 -0.23
CA LEU A 118 -7.57 11.65 1.06
C LEU A 118 -6.16 11.43 1.63
N LEU A 119 -5.11 11.76 0.89
CA LEU A 119 -3.72 11.65 1.37
C LEU A 119 -3.42 12.60 2.53
N LYS A 120 -4.23 13.65 2.68
CA LYS A 120 -4.27 14.51 3.86
C LYS A 120 -5.71 14.65 4.33
N HIS A 121 -6.08 13.88 5.34
CA HIS A 121 -7.46 13.75 5.80
C HIS A 121 -7.51 13.76 7.33
N THR A 122 -8.57 14.35 7.90
CA THR A 122 -8.89 14.20 9.32
C THR A 122 -10.36 13.90 9.47
N GLY A 123 -10.68 12.85 10.21
CA GLY A 123 -12.06 12.41 10.37
C GLY A 123 -12.30 11.65 11.66
N PRO A 124 -13.57 11.51 12.09
CA PRO A 124 -13.92 10.71 13.25
C PRO A 124 -13.72 9.22 12.96
N ALA A 125 -13.13 8.50 13.90
CA ALA A 125 -12.96 7.06 13.81
C ALA A 125 -14.31 6.34 13.91
N VAL A 126 -14.49 5.27 13.13
CA VAL A 126 -15.53 4.26 13.32
C VAL A 126 -14.84 2.91 13.48
N VAL A 127 -14.90 2.37 14.69
CA VAL A 127 -14.05 1.26 15.12
C VAL A 127 -14.78 -0.07 15.08
N PHE A 128 -14.10 -1.08 14.54
CA PHE A 128 -14.53 -2.47 14.52
C PHE A 128 -13.46 -3.35 15.17
N ASP A 129 -13.87 -4.20 16.11
CA ASP A 129 -12.95 -5.09 16.84
C ASP A 129 -12.77 -6.46 16.18
N ASP A 130 -13.65 -6.81 15.23
CA ASP A 130 -13.51 -8.01 14.41
C ASP A 130 -14.15 -7.83 13.03
N TYR A 131 -13.58 -8.52 12.04
CA TYR A 131 -14.00 -8.40 10.65
C TYR A 131 -15.42 -8.93 10.40
N ARG A 132 -15.86 -9.98 11.11
CA ARG A 132 -17.20 -10.57 10.89
C ARG A 132 -18.30 -9.67 11.41
N THR A 133 -18.07 -8.97 12.51
CA THR A 133 -19.00 -7.97 13.03
C THR A 133 -19.06 -6.79 12.09
N MET A 134 -17.90 -6.24 11.66
CA MET A 134 -17.87 -5.20 10.64
C MET A 134 -18.69 -5.58 9.40
N GLN A 135 -18.49 -6.77 8.82
CA GLN A 135 -19.24 -7.21 7.64
C GLN A 135 -20.76 -7.23 7.85
N ARG A 136 -21.22 -7.53 9.07
CA ARG A 136 -22.65 -7.60 9.41
C ARG A 136 -23.25 -6.23 9.71
N THR A 137 -22.45 -5.28 10.17
CA THR A 137 -22.96 -4.02 10.73
C THR A 137 -22.53 -2.79 9.95
N ILE A 138 -21.65 -2.89 8.93
CA ILE A 138 -21.12 -1.71 8.23
C ILE A 138 -22.21 -0.84 7.57
N ASP A 139 -23.35 -1.44 7.20
CA ASP A 139 -24.50 -0.73 6.63
C ASP A 139 -25.52 -0.26 7.68
N ASP A 140 -25.25 -0.45 8.98
CA ASP A 140 -26.13 0.02 10.05
C ASP A 140 -26.08 1.55 10.14
N PRO A 141 -27.20 2.26 9.90
CA PRO A 141 -27.23 3.72 9.94
C PRO A 141 -26.92 4.30 11.33
N SER A 142 -27.06 3.52 12.40
CA SER A 142 -26.70 3.94 13.76
C SER A 142 -25.20 4.15 13.96
N LEU A 143 -24.36 3.58 13.09
CA LEU A 143 -22.91 3.84 13.10
C LEU A 143 -22.55 5.24 12.60
N GLY A 144 -23.47 5.93 11.92
CA GLY A 144 -23.27 7.31 11.46
C GLY A 144 -22.09 7.49 10.51
N ILE A 145 -21.72 6.47 9.72
CA ILE A 145 -20.56 6.53 8.83
C ILE A 145 -20.82 7.53 7.70
N THR A 146 -19.93 8.49 7.55
CA THR A 146 -19.93 9.48 6.46
C THR A 146 -18.71 9.28 5.56
N ALA A 147 -18.67 9.95 4.40
CA ALA A 147 -17.48 9.93 3.53
C ALA A 147 -16.20 10.42 4.24
N ASP A 148 -16.34 11.30 5.23
CA ASP A 148 -15.23 11.85 6.02
C ASP A 148 -14.80 10.93 7.19
N SER A 149 -15.52 9.85 7.46
CA SER A 149 -15.18 8.94 8.56
C SER A 149 -13.90 8.15 8.28
N VAL A 150 -13.14 7.83 9.34
CA VAL A 150 -11.98 6.94 9.28
C VAL A 150 -12.40 5.56 9.78
N LEU A 151 -12.48 4.57 8.90
CA LEU A 151 -12.82 3.21 9.31
C LEU A 151 -11.60 2.54 9.94
N VAL A 152 -11.76 1.96 11.12
CA VAL A 152 -10.67 1.32 11.86
C VAL A 152 -11.03 -0.13 12.15
N LEU A 153 -10.23 -1.07 11.64
CA LEU A 153 -10.31 -2.49 12.01
C LEU A 153 -9.14 -2.84 12.92
N ARG A 154 -9.44 -3.47 14.05
CA ARG A 154 -8.47 -3.91 15.05
C ARG A 154 -8.47 -5.42 15.17
N GLY A 155 -7.44 -5.97 15.79
CA GLY A 155 -7.34 -7.39 16.10
C GLY A 155 -7.12 -8.23 14.86
N ALA A 156 -6.61 -7.65 13.77
CA ALA A 156 -6.38 -8.32 12.50
C ALA A 156 -4.88 -8.46 12.18
N GLY A 157 -4.02 -8.24 13.17
CA GLY A 157 -2.59 -8.44 13.09
C GLY A 157 -2.13 -9.91 13.10
N PRO A 158 -0.81 -10.17 13.15
CA PRO A 158 -0.25 -11.52 13.17
C PRO A 158 -0.79 -12.42 14.29
N LYS A 159 -1.03 -11.90 15.49
CA LYS A 159 -1.58 -12.66 16.62
C LYS A 159 -3.09 -12.51 16.76
N GLY A 160 -3.62 -11.31 16.51
CA GLY A 160 -5.06 -11.07 16.62
C GLY A 160 -5.88 -11.81 15.56
N GLY A 161 -5.42 -11.76 14.30
CA GLY A 161 -6.14 -12.26 13.14
C GLY A 161 -6.51 -13.75 13.21
N PRO A 162 -5.63 -14.64 13.69
CA PRO A 162 -4.17 -14.71 13.56
C PRO A 162 -3.68 -14.83 12.09
N GLY A 163 -2.36 -14.75 11.88
CA GLY A 163 -1.74 -14.86 10.55
C GLY A 163 -1.88 -13.60 9.68
N MET A 164 -2.40 -12.51 10.25
CA MET A 164 -2.55 -11.20 9.61
C MET A 164 -3.32 -11.29 8.28
N PRO A 165 -4.65 -11.51 8.28
CA PRO A 165 -5.44 -11.68 7.06
C PRO A 165 -5.44 -10.45 6.14
N GLU A 166 -5.88 -10.62 4.89
CA GLU A 166 -6.02 -9.54 3.90
C GLU A 166 -7.33 -8.76 4.06
N TYR A 167 -7.57 -8.24 5.26
CA TYR A 167 -8.80 -7.52 5.62
C TYR A 167 -8.64 -5.99 5.63
N GLY A 168 -7.46 -5.47 5.30
CA GLY A 168 -7.16 -4.04 5.41
C GLY A 168 -7.84 -3.15 4.36
N MET A 169 -8.33 -3.72 3.25
CA MET A 169 -9.21 -3.02 2.31
C MET A 169 -10.66 -3.16 2.79
N LEU A 170 -11.01 -2.46 3.86
CA LEU A 170 -12.36 -2.51 4.42
C LEU A 170 -13.40 -2.07 3.37
N PRO A 171 -14.58 -2.72 3.33
CA PRO A 171 -15.66 -2.31 2.45
C PRO A 171 -16.13 -0.89 2.78
N ILE A 172 -16.71 -0.22 1.79
CA ILE A 172 -17.41 1.05 1.96
C ILE A 172 -18.90 0.72 2.11
N PRO A 173 -19.63 1.34 3.06
CA PRO A 173 -21.07 1.15 3.20
C PRO A 173 -21.82 1.34 1.86
N GLU A 174 -22.80 0.48 1.60
CA GLU A 174 -23.54 0.45 0.33
C GLU A 174 -24.23 1.79 0.04
N TYR A 175 -24.74 2.45 1.08
CA TYR A 175 -25.38 3.76 0.93
C TYR A 175 -24.41 4.87 0.51
N LEU A 176 -23.14 4.82 0.95
CA LEU A 176 -22.10 5.75 0.49
C LEU A 176 -21.68 5.43 -0.94
N LEU A 177 -21.60 4.15 -1.31
CA LEU A 177 -21.38 3.74 -2.70
C LEU A 177 -22.50 4.28 -3.61
N LYS A 178 -23.77 4.21 -3.19
CA LYS A 178 -24.91 4.78 -3.93
C LYS A 178 -24.83 6.31 -4.07
N GLN A 179 -24.19 7.00 -3.14
CA GLN A 179 -23.94 8.45 -3.19
C GLN A 179 -22.71 8.83 -4.04
N GLY A 180 -22.00 7.84 -4.59
CA GLY A 180 -20.83 8.08 -5.45
C GLY A 180 -19.49 8.05 -4.72
N VAL A 181 -19.46 7.79 -3.42
CA VAL A 181 -18.20 7.59 -2.67
C VAL A 181 -17.52 6.34 -3.22
N ARG A 182 -16.23 6.43 -3.54
CA ARG A 182 -15.42 5.31 -4.07
C ARG A 182 -14.19 5.02 -3.23
N ASP A 183 -13.80 5.95 -2.38
CA ASP A 183 -12.68 5.81 -1.48
C ASP A 183 -12.97 6.45 -0.11
N MET A 184 -12.32 5.92 0.92
CA MET A 184 -12.36 6.38 2.30
C MET A 184 -11.05 6.01 2.99
N VAL A 185 -10.65 6.77 4.01
CA VAL A 185 -9.51 6.40 4.86
C VAL A 185 -9.87 5.18 5.70
N ARG A 186 -9.11 4.09 5.54
CA ARG A 186 -9.27 2.84 6.28
C ARG A 186 -7.96 2.47 6.94
N ILE A 187 -7.98 2.10 8.21
CA ILE A 187 -6.78 1.81 9.02
C ILE A 187 -6.93 0.44 9.65
N SER A 188 -5.88 -0.38 9.57
CA SER A 188 -5.85 -1.68 10.25
C SER A 188 -4.44 -2.16 10.57
N ASP A 189 -4.35 -3.07 11.54
CA ASP A 189 -3.18 -3.92 11.75
C ASP A 189 -3.15 -5.14 10.80
N ALA A 190 -4.07 -5.20 9.83
CA ALA A 190 -4.17 -6.24 8.80
C ALA A 190 -3.29 -5.97 7.57
N ARG A 191 -3.22 -6.94 6.66
CA ARG A 191 -2.65 -6.78 5.30
C ARG A 191 -3.76 -6.48 4.30
N MET A 192 -3.40 -6.27 3.03
CA MET A 192 -4.34 -6.30 1.91
C MET A 192 -3.76 -7.08 0.73
N SER A 193 -4.59 -7.47 -0.22
CA SER A 193 -4.14 -8.03 -1.49
C SER A 193 -3.29 -7.02 -2.27
N GLY A 194 -2.28 -7.50 -2.99
CA GLY A 194 -1.51 -6.66 -3.92
C GLY A 194 -2.37 -5.99 -5.00
N THR A 195 -3.51 -6.60 -5.34
CA THR A 195 -4.49 -6.10 -6.33
C THR A 195 -5.47 -5.06 -5.78
N SER A 196 -5.49 -4.83 -4.47
CA SER A 196 -6.36 -3.85 -3.81
C SER A 196 -5.98 -2.41 -4.14
N TYR A 197 -6.93 -1.49 -3.92
CA TYR A 197 -6.79 -0.05 -4.12
C TYR A 197 -7.47 0.73 -2.98
N GLY A 198 -7.37 2.06 -3.05
CA GLY A 198 -7.96 3.00 -2.11
C GLY A 198 -7.01 3.41 -0.97
N THR A 199 -7.46 4.38 -0.20
CA THR A 199 -6.73 4.98 0.92
C THR A 199 -6.72 4.05 2.14
N CYS A 200 -5.89 3.01 2.09
CA CYS A 200 -5.75 1.99 3.14
C CYS A 200 -4.39 2.08 3.85
N VAL A 201 -4.41 2.36 5.15
CA VAL A 201 -3.27 2.24 6.05
C VAL A 201 -3.25 0.83 6.65
N LEU A 202 -2.12 0.16 6.48
CA LEU A 202 -1.95 -1.26 6.74
C LEU A 202 -0.79 -1.50 7.69
N HIS A 203 -0.73 -2.72 8.22
CA HIS A 203 0.40 -3.19 9.03
C HIS A 203 0.71 -2.26 10.21
N VAL A 204 -0.31 -1.60 10.78
CA VAL A 204 -0.13 -0.76 11.96
C VAL A 204 0.56 -1.57 13.04
N ALA A 205 1.73 -1.09 13.46
CA ALA A 205 2.59 -1.75 14.42
C ALA A 205 2.86 -0.84 15.65
N PRO A 206 2.88 -1.40 16.87
CA PRO A 206 2.49 -2.78 17.21
C PRO A 206 1.01 -3.07 16.92
N GLU A 207 0.68 -4.33 16.62
CA GLU A 207 -0.72 -4.73 16.39
C GLU A 207 -1.59 -4.48 17.63
N SER A 208 -2.89 -4.26 17.44
CA SER A 208 -3.77 -3.90 18.55
C SER A 208 -3.93 -5.06 19.54
N TYR A 209 -3.87 -6.31 19.08
CA TYR A 209 -4.03 -7.49 19.92
C TYR A 209 -2.95 -7.61 21.03
N VAL A 210 -1.74 -7.09 20.79
CA VAL A 210 -0.66 -7.08 21.79
C VAL A 210 -0.62 -5.80 22.61
N GLY A 211 -1.64 -4.94 22.51
CA GLY A 211 -1.72 -3.68 23.23
C GLY A 211 -1.08 -2.50 22.50
N GLY A 212 -0.88 -2.59 21.18
CA GLY A 212 -0.48 -1.43 20.38
C GLY A 212 -1.50 -0.28 20.42
N PRO A 213 -1.10 0.97 20.14
CA PRO A 213 -1.99 2.14 20.32
C PRO A 213 -3.32 2.08 19.56
N LEU A 214 -3.38 1.37 18.44
CA LEU A 214 -4.63 1.12 17.71
C LEU A 214 -5.71 0.50 18.61
N ALA A 215 -5.34 -0.33 19.59
CA ALA A 215 -6.25 -0.93 20.56
C ALA A 215 -6.98 0.07 21.48
N LEU A 216 -6.49 1.31 21.54
CA LEU A 216 -7.02 2.35 22.44
C LEU A 216 -8.00 3.28 21.73
N VAL A 217 -8.05 3.27 20.40
CA VAL A 217 -8.94 4.12 19.59
C VAL A 217 -10.40 3.85 19.96
N ARG A 218 -11.21 4.90 20.05
CA ARG A 218 -12.65 4.83 20.26
C ARG A 218 -13.37 5.47 19.09
N THR A 219 -14.56 4.96 18.79
CA THR A 219 -15.43 5.61 17.82
C THR A 219 -15.66 7.06 18.21
N GLY A 220 -15.49 7.98 17.26
CA GLY A 220 -15.54 9.43 17.46
C GLY A 220 -14.18 10.10 17.69
N ASP A 221 -13.12 9.37 17.99
CA ASP A 221 -11.77 9.95 18.10
C ASP A 221 -11.34 10.54 16.75
N PRO A 222 -10.82 11.79 16.70
CA PRO A 222 -10.29 12.35 15.46
C PRO A 222 -8.97 11.66 15.09
N ILE A 223 -8.89 11.16 13.86
CA ILE A 223 -7.66 10.59 13.30
C ILE A 223 -7.22 11.42 12.11
N THR A 224 -5.94 11.83 12.11
CA THR A 224 -5.30 12.50 10.99
C THR A 224 -4.40 11.53 10.23
N LEU A 225 -4.59 11.47 8.91
CA LEU A 225 -3.66 10.91 7.95
C LEU A 225 -2.98 12.08 7.23
N ASP A 226 -1.65 12.07 7.16
CA ASP A 226 -0.84 13.02 6.40
C ASP A 226 0.33 12.21 5.81
N VAL A 227 0.25 11.91 4.51
CA VAL A 227 1.20 11.04 3.78
C VAL A 227 2.43 11.81 3.31
#